data_AF-A0A444JY83-F1
#
_entry.id   AF-A0A444JY83-F1
#
_cell.length_a   1.000
_cell.length_b   1.000
_cell.length_c   1.000
_cell.angle_alpha   90.00
_cell.angle_beta   90.00
_cell.angle_gamma   90.00
#
_symmetry.space_group_name_H-M   'P 1'
#
loop_
_entity.id
_entity.type
_entity.pdbx_description
1 polymer ?
#
loop_
_entity_poly.entity_id
_entity_poly.type
_entity_poly.pdbx_seq_one_letter_code
_entity_poly.pdbx_strand_id
1 'polypeptide(L)'
;MIKNEKIFLPPQGDESDFKELFKRLAAAGAGRPLGKDGVPAGPWTPELLAEAISQIDSNRIGVDLRTVQLWFQENEKGISTANIRWLARVFGCDDPAATSEWQMELSAAQSRLSAKRREWKRAGSSVAQEIPDTA
;
A
#
# COMPACT_ATOMS: atom_id res chain seq x y z
N MET A 1 15.87 5.64 -8.14
CA MET A 1 16.21 7.04 -8.52
C MET A 1 15.94 7.94 -7.33
N ILE A 2 16.42 9.19 -7.32
CA ILE A 2 16.16 10.13 -6.23
C ILE A 2 15.22 11.23 -6.73
N LYS A 3 14.16 11.52 -5.97
CA LYS A 3 13.22 12.61 -6.24
C LYS A 3 12.93 13.30 -4.93
N ASN A 4 13.06 14.63 -4.87
CA ASN A 4 12.91 15.41 -3.63
C ASN A 4 13.68 14.82 -2.44
N GLU A 5 14.94 14.44 -2.67
CA GLU A 5 15.85 13.85 -1.65
C GLU A 5 15.37 12.51 -1.07
N LYS A 6 14.38 11.88 -1.72
CA LYS A 6 13.78 10.60 -1.31
C LYS A 6 14.02 9.53 -2.36
N ILE A 7 14.00 8.28 -1.91
CA ILE A 7 14.12 7.09 -2.76
C ILE A 7 12.84 6.96 -3.59
N PHE A 8 12.93 7.23 -4.89
CA PHE A 8 11.81 7.12 -5.80
C PHE A 8 11.90 5.84 -6.64
N LEU A 9 10.78 5.11 -6.67
CA LEU A 9 10.52 3.99 -7.56
C LEU A 9 9.28 4.35 -8.39
N PRO A 10 9.30 4.17 -9.72
CA PRO A 10 8.14 4.45 -10.55
C PRO A 10 7.14 3.29 -10.46
N PRO A 11 5.83 3.53 -10.68
CA PRO A 11 4.86 2.48 -10.90
C PRO A 11 5.30 1.59 -12.07
N GLN A 12 5.29 0.27 -11.85
CA GLN A 12 5.70 -0.69 -12.88
C GLN A 12 4.52 -1.13 -13.77
N GLY A 13 3.28 -0.78 -13.38
CA GLY A 13 2.07 -1.23 -14.08
C GLY A 13 1.92 -2.74 -14.09
N ASP A 14 2.42 -3.42 -13.05
CA ASP A 14 2.28 -4.86 -12.93
C ASP A 14 0.86 -5.24 -12.48
N GLU A 15 0.52 -6.52 -12.63
CA GLU A 15 -0.79 -7.04 -12.22
C GLU A 15 -0.87 -7.35 -10.73
N SER A 16 0.11 -6.91 -9.93
CA SER A 16 0.19 -7.24 -8.50
C SER A 16 -0.97 -6.62 -7.72
N ASP A 17 -1.48 -7.35 -6.73
CA ASP A 17 -2.52 -6.80 -5.86
C ASP A 17 -1.92 -5.81 -4.84
N PHE A 18 -2.78 -5.06 -4.14
CA PHE A 18 -2.32 -4.04 -3.18
C PHE A 18 -1.31 -4.58 -2.16
N LYS A 19 -1.46 -5.83 -1.68
CA LYS A 19 -0.59 -6.39 -0.64
C LYS A 19 0.80 -6.66 -1.17
N GLU A 20 0.89 -7.25 -2.36
CA GLU A 20 2.14 -7.52 -3.05
C GLU A 20 2.88 -6.22 -3.40
N LEU A 21 2.16 -5.26 -3.99
CA LEU A 21 2.70 -3.95 -4.35
C LEU A 21 3.22 -3.20 -3.11
N PHE A 22 2.40 -3.11 -2.07
CA PHE A 22 2.74 -2.42 -0.83
C PHE A 22 3.98 -3.03 -0.17
N LYS A 23 4.03 -4.37 -0.05
CA LYS A 23 5.16 -5.08 0.56
C LYS A 23 6.47 -4.79 -0.15
N ARG A 24 6.47 -4.78 -1.49
CA ARG A 24 7.65 -4.44 -2.30
C ARG A 24 8.12 -3.01 -2.05
N LEU A 25 7.20 -2.04 -2.09
CA LEU A 25 7.53 -0.63 -1.88
C LEU A 25 8.02 -0.35 -0.46
N ALA A 26 7.38 -0.98 0.53
CA ALA A 26 7.77 -0.89 1.93
C ALA A 26 9.18 -1.47 2.15
N ALA A 27 9.45 -2.67 1.61
CA ALA A 27 10.76 -3.32 1.72
C ALA A 27 11.87 -2.50 1.03
N ALA A 28 11.56 -1.87 -0.09
CA ALA A 28 12.51 -1.03 -0.82
C ALA A 28 12.69 0.37 -0.21
N GLY A 29 11.87 0.77 0.77
CA GLY A 29 11.91 2.10 1.37
C GLY A 29 11.51 3.22 0.40
N ALA A 30 10.60 2.95 -0.53
CA ALA A 30 10.11 3.96 -1.48
C ALA A 30 9.52 5.17 -0.73
N GLY A 31 9.89 6.39 -1.12
CA GLY A 31 9.46 7.62 -0.44
C GLY A 31 10.24 7.98 0.82
N ARG A 32 11.19 7.15 1.27
CA ARG A 32 12.03 7.49 2.44
C ARG A 32 13.11 8.51 2.07
N PRO A 33 13.41 9.48 2.96
CA PRO A 33 14.53 10.38 2.77
C PRO A 33 15.84 9.61 2.78
N LEU A 34 16.82 10.11 2.03
CA LEU A 34 18.20 9.65 2.16
C LEU A 34 18.78 10.08 3.51
N GLY A 35 19.52 9.20 4.16
CA GLY A 35 20.31 9.58 5.34
C GLY A 35 21.38 10.62 4.97
N LYS A 36 21.91 11.34 5.95
CA LYS A 36 22.94 12.38 5.77
C LYS A 36 24.20 11.88 5.04
N ASP A 37 24.46 10.58 5.11
CA ASP A 37 25.60 9.92 4.48
C ASP A 37 25.27 9.39 3.07
N GLY A 38 24.10 9.73 2.52
CA GLY A 38 23.58 9.17 1.26
C GLY A 38 23.11 7.71 1.36
N VAL A 39 23.16 7.13 2.56
CA VAL A 39 22.71 5.76 2.83
C VAL A 39 21.17 5.73 2.92
N PRO A 40 20.50 4.83 2.18
CA PRO A 40 19.06 4.60 2.31
C PRO A 40 18.69 4.33 3.76
N ALA A 41 17.65 5.01 4.28
CA ALA A 41 17.26 4.87 5.68
C ALA A 41 16.76 3.46 6.07
N GLY A 42 16.64 2.54 5.10
CA GLY A 42 16.16 1.16 5.24
C GLY A 42 14.70 0.96 4.79
N PRO A 43 14.09 -0.20 5.05
CA PRO A 43 12.67 -0.44 4.74
C PRO A 43 11.74 0.44 5.60
N TRP A 44 10.49 0.58 5.19
CA TRP A 44 9.44 1.13 6.05
C TRP A 44 9.07 0.14 7.15
N THR A 45 8.98 0.62 8.39
CA THR A 45 8.23 -0.05 9.46
C THR A 45 6.84 0.60 9.59
N PRO A 46 5.87 -0.07 10.22
CA PRO A 46 4.56 0.54 10.47
C PRO A 46 4.64 1.89 11.19
N GLU A 47 5.52 2.00 12.19
CA GLU A 47 5.70 3.20 13.01
C GLU A 47 6.23 4.36 12.18
N LEU A 48 7.31 4.11 11.42
CA LEU A 48 7.92 5.13 10.57
C LEU A 48 6.96 5.61 9.48
N LEU A 49 6.19 4.69 8.88
CA LEU A 49 5.25 5.06 7.82
C LEU A 49 4.05 5.84 8.38
N ALA A 50 3.52 5.44 9.54
CA ALA A 50 2.46 6.18 10.23
C ALA A 50 2.92 7.60 10.59
N GLU A 51 4.16 7.74 11.07
CA GLU A 51 4.76 9.04 11.36
C GLU A 51 4.90 9.89 10.10
N ALA A 52 5.47 9.35 9.02
CA ALA A 52 5.64 10.08 7.76
C ALA A 52 4.29 10.54 7.17
N ILE A 53 3.26 9.69 7.25
CA ILE A 53 1.89 10.05 6.84
C ILE A 53 1.31 11.15 7.73
N SER A 54 1.62 11.15 9.02
CA SER A 54 1.14 12.17 9.97
C SER A 54 1.84 13.52 9.80
N GLN A 55 3.07 13.53 9.27
CA GLN A 55 3.80 14.74 8.91
C GLN A 55 3.28 15.37 7.60
N ILE A 56 2.58 14.60 6.76
CA ILE A 56 1.91 15.12 5.56
C ILE A 56 0.65 15.87 6.01
N ASP A 57 0.58 17.15 5.61
CA ASP A 57 -0.59 18.02 5.75
C ASP A 57 -0.91 18.34 7.23
N SER A 58 -0.12 19.24 7.83
CA SER A 58 -0.08 19.66 9.25
C SER A 58 -1.41 20.10 9.91
N ASN A 59 -2.49 19.32 9.77
CA ASN A 59 -3.75 19.19 10.54
C ASN A 59 -4.73 18.24 9.78
N ARG A 60 -5.41 17.21 10.32
CA ARG A 60 -5.95 17.01 11.69
C ARG A 60 -6.17 15.56 12.17
N ILE A 61 -5.93 14.51 11.38
CA ILE A 61 -6.29 13.12 11.79
C ILE A 61 -5.10 12.14 11.70
N GLY A 62 -4.14 12.39 10.80
CA GLY A 62 -3.09 11.41 10.52
C GLY A 62 -3.67 10.05 10.09
N VAL A 63 -2.84 9.01 10.15
CA VAL A 63 -3.32 7.62 10.10
C VAL A 63 -3.02 6.97 11.44
N ASP A 64 -3.99 6.26 11.99
CA ASP A 64 -3.76 5.50 13.22
C ASP A 64 -2.75 4.37 12.97
N LEU A 65 -1.80 4.19 13.90
CA LEU A 65 -0.74 3.18 13.79
C LEU A 65 -1.31 1.77 13.58
N ARG A 66 -2.42 1.43 14.23
CA ARG A 66 -3.05 0.11 14.09
C ARG A 66 -3.52 -0.11 12.66
N THR A 67 -4.01 0.95 12.00
CA THR A 67 -4.40 0.88 10.59
C THR A 67 -3.20 0.59 9.71
N VAL A 68 -2.06 1.25 9.94
CA VAL A 68 -0.83 0.99 9.18
C VAL A 68 -0.32 -0.43 9.44
N GLN A 69 -0.29 -0.88 10.69
CA GLN A 69 0.09 -2.27 11.04
C GLN A 69 -0.74 -3.31 10.30
N LEU A 70 -2.04 -3.09 10.08
CA LEU A 70 -2.89 -4.00 9.31
C LEU A 70 -2.48 -4.10 7.83
N TRP A 71 -1.87 -3.06 7.27
CA TRP A 71 -1.38 -3.09 5.89
C TRP A 71 -0.17 -4.02 5.73
N PHE A 72 0.73 -4.01 6.72
CA PHE A 72 1.92 -4.87 6.77
C PHE A 72 1.62 -6.35 7.06
N GLN A 73 0.44 -6.66 7.57
CA GLN A 73 0.04 -8.04 7.82
C GLN A 73 -0.39 -8.75 6.53
N GLU A 74 -0.03 -10.03 6.43
CA GLU A 74 -0.53 -10.96 5.41
C GLU A 74 -2.02 -11.23 5.67
N ASN A 75 -2.88 -10.46 5.01
CA ASN A 75 -4.34 -10.54 5.13
C ASN A 75 -5.00 -9.99 3.85
N GLU A 76 -6.32 -10.13 3.76
CA GLU A 76 -7.11 -9.67 2.61
C GLU A 76 -7.77 -8.29 2.85
N LYS A 77 -7.34 -7.56 3.89
CA LYS A 77 -7.85 -6.22 4.15
C LYS A 77 -7.18 -5.26 3.17
N GLY A 78 -8.02 -4.63 2.36
CA GLY A 78 -7.60 -3.54 1.49
C GLY A 78 -7.43 -2.23 2.25
N ILE A 79 -7.19 -1.19 1.48
CA ILE A 79 -6.96 0.17 1.93
C ILE A 79 -8.07 1.11 1.45
N SER A 80 -8.39 2.14 2.23
CA SER A 80 -9.39 3.14 1.86
C SER A 80 -8.85 4.10 0.80
N THR A 81 -9.74 4.69 -0.01
CA THR A 81 -9.41 5.75 -0.98
C THR A 81 -8.72 6.93 -0.33
N ALA A 82 -9.09 7.20 0.93
CA ALA A 82 -8.36 8.13 1.75
C ALA A 82 -6.90 7.65 1.81
N ASN A 83 -6.57 6.64 2.60
CA ASN A 83 -5.20 6.20 2.84
C ASN A 83 -4.35 5.93 1.57
N ILE A 84 -4.96 5.55 0.43
CA ILE A 84 -4.30 5.50 -0.88
C ILE A 84 -3.64 6.83 -1.25
N ARG A 85 -4.33 7.97 -1.05
CA ARG A 85 -3.80 9.31 -1.35
C ARG A 85 -2.56 9.65 -0.52
N TRP A 86 -2.53 9.24 0.75
CA TRP A 86 -1.40 9.50 1.64
C TRP A 86 -0.21 8.64 1.24
N LEU A 87 -0.43 7.34 0.96
CA LEU A 87 0.61 6.47 0.42
C LEU A 87 1.13 6.95 -0.93
N ALA A 88 0.25 7.40 -1.82
CA ALA A 88 0.64 7.93 -3.12
C ALA A 88 1.56 9.13 -2.98
N ARG A 89 1.29 10.01 -2.01
CA ARG A 89 2.14 11.17 -1.73
C ARG A 89 3.50 10.77 -1.14
N VAL A 90 3.53 9.79 -0.23
CA VAL A 90 4.77 9.22 0.31
C VAL A 90 5.61 8.61 -0.82
N PHE A 91 5.05 7.66 -1.58
CA PHE A 91 5.77 6.93 -2.63
C PHE A 91 6.09 7.79 -3.85
N GLY A 92 5.28 8.81 -4.12
CA GLY A 92 5.55 9.87 -5.09
C GLY A 92 6.57 10.90 -4.63
N CYS A 93 7.16 10.76 -3.43
CA CYS A 93 8.17 11.67 -2.89
C CYS A 93 7.70 13.13 -2.82
N ASP A 94 6.42 13.39 -2.52
CA ASP A 94 5.78 14.71 -2.56
C ASP A 94 5.78 15.42 -3.94
N ASP A 95 6.22 14.76 -4.99
CA ASP A 95 6.14 15.28 -6.36
C ASP A 95 4.70 15.10 -6.91
N PRO A 96 4.03 16.15 -7.41
CA PRO A 96 2.64 16.07 -7.83
C PRO A 96 2.37 15.07 -8.96
N ALA A 97 3.29 14.97 -9.94
CA ALA A 97 3.13 14.07 -11.07
C ALA A 97 3.28 12.61 -10.62
N ALA A 98 4.36 12.29 -9.90
CA ALA A 98 4.60 10.96 -9.36
C ALA A 98 3.53 10.54 -8.34
N THR A 99 3.03 11.48 -7.53
CA THR A 99 1.91 11.24 -6.62
C THR A 99 0.65 10.83 -7.40
N SER A 100 0.35 11.50 -8.52
CA SER A 100 -0.81 11.17 -9.35
C SER A 100 -0.67 9.79 -9.99
N GLU A 101 0.51 9.46 -10.51
CA GLU A 101 0.82 8.13 -11.05
C GLU A 101 0.66 7.03 -9.98
N TRP A 102 1.23 7.25 -8.79
CA TRP A 102 1.09 6.30 -7.69
C TRP A 102 -0.34 6.16 -7.19
N GLN A 103 -1.13 7.23 -7.19
CA GLN A 103 -2.54 7.16 -6.81
C GLN A 103 -3.35 6.29 -7.78
N MET A 104 -3.08 6.37 -9.08
CA MET A 104 -3.71 5.52 -10.09
C MET A 104 -3.33 4.06 -9.88
N GLU A 105 -2.04 3.75 -9.74
CA GLU A 105 -1.56 2.38 -9.56
C GLU A 105 -2.08 1.73 -8.27
N LEU A 106 -2.02 2.44 -7.15
CA LEU A 106 -2.51 1.95 -5.85
C LEU A 106 -4.03 1.68 -5.90
N SER A 107 -4.79 2.50 -6.61
CA SER A 107 -6.23 2.30 -6.81
C SER A 107 -6.53 1.08 -7.67
N ALA A 108 -5.74 0.86 -8.73
CA ALA A 108 -5.83 -0.33 -9.57
C ALA A 108 -5.49 -1.60 -8.78
N ALA A 109 -4.38 -1.60 -8.03
CA ALA A 109 -3.96 -2.70 -7.17
C ALA A 109 -5.00 -3.04 -6.08
N GLN A 110 -5.63 -2.02 -5.49
CA GLN A 110 -6.74 -2.21 -4.54
C GLN A 110 -7.99 -2.82 -5.19
N SER A 111 -8.25 -2.47 -6.46
CA SER A 111 -9.34 -3.06 -7.24
C SER A 111 -9.08 -4.54 -7.54
N ARG A 112 -7.83 -4.89 -7.89
CA ARG A 112 -7.38 -6.28 -8.09
C ARG A 112 -7.52 -7.11 -6.80
N LEU A 113 -7.06 -6.59 -5.66
CA LEU A 113 -7.25 -7.25 -4.35
C LEU A 113 -8.73 -7.49 -4.04
N SER A 114 -9.58 -6.50 -4.34
CA SER A 114 -11.02 -6.59 -4.11
C SER A 114 -11.69 -7.64 -5.00
N ALA A 115 -11.25 -7.78 -6.25
CA ALA A 115 -11.72 -8.82 -7.17
C ALA A 115 -11.30 -10.21 -6.70
N LYS A 116 -10.02 -10.42 -6.39
CA LYS A 116 -9.47 -11.67 -5.83
C LYS A 116 -10.21 -12.12 -4.58
N ARG A 117 -10.51 -11.18 -3.66
CA ARG A 117 -11.31 -11.47 -2.45
C ARG A 117 -12.72 -11.95 -2.78
N ARG A 118 -13.37 -11.41 -3.81
CA ARG A 118 -14.72 -11.83 -4.22
C ARG A 118 -14.69 -13.23 -4.83
N GLU A 119 -13.68 -13.54 -5.61
CA GLU A 119 -13.49 -14.86 -6.22
C GLU A 119 -13.27 -15.94 -5.17
N TRP A 120 -12.40 -15.72 -4.18
CA TRP A 120 -12.19 -16.66 -3.08
C TRP A 120 -13.45 -16.92 -2.26
N LYS A 121 -14.25 -15.87 -1.99
CA LYS A 121 -15.54 -16.05 -1.31
C LYS A 121 -16.53 -16.88 -2.13
N ARG A 122 -16.55 -16.71 -3.45
CA ARG A 122 -17.39 -17.52 -4.35
C ARG A 122 -16.92 -18.98 -4.37
N ALA A 123 -15.62 -19.22 -4.50
CA ALA A 123 -15.04 -20.56 -4.49
C ALA A 123 -15.28 -21.29 -3.16
N GLY A 124 -15.08 -20.61 -2.02
CA GLY A 124 -15.36 -21.18 -0.70
C GLY A 124 -16.85 -21.44 -0.45
N SER A 125 -17.74 -20.62 -1.02
CA SER A 125 -19.18 -20.87 -0.97
C SER A 125 -19.63 -22.03 -1.86
N SER A 126 -18.98 -22.23 -3.02
CA SER A 126 -19.26 -23.38 -3.90
C SER A 126 -18.89 -24.70 -3.24
N VAL A 127 -17.77 -24.78 -2.53
CA VAL A 127 -17.35 -26.00 -1.80
C VAL A 127 -18.33 -26.37 -0.68
N ALA A 128 -18.93 -25.38 -0.01
CA ALA A 128 -19.91 -25.63 1.06
C ALA A 128 -21.28 -26.11 0.54
N GLN A 129 -21.57 -25.91 -0.76
CA GLN A 129 -22.86 -26.26 -1.36
C GLN A 129 -22.86 -27.66 -2.03
N GLU A 130 -21.71 -28.33 -2.10
CA GLU A 130 -21.54 -29.65 -2.71
C GLU A 130 -21.63 -30.83 -1.71
N ILE A 131 -22.11 -30.63 -0.48
CA ILE A 131 -22.44 -31.77 0.39
C ILE A 131 -23.85 -32.23 -0.01
N PRO A 132 -24.02 -33.37 -0.71
CA PRO A 132 -25.34 -33.87 -1.04
C PRO A 132 -25.90 -34.49 0.25
N ASP A 133 -27.04 -33.98 0.71
CA ASP A 133 -27.87 -34.64 1.71
C ASP A 133 -28.14 -36.08 1.23
N THR A 134 -27.39 -37.03 1.78
CA THR A 134 -27.56 -38.45 1.50
C THR A 134 -28.42 -39.01 2.61
N ALA A 135 -29.72 -39.07 2.30
CA ALA A 135 -30.82 -39.90 2.81
C ALA A 135 -30.75 -40.45 4.25
#